data_AF-A0A1M6WI04-F1
#
_entry.id   AF-A0A1M6WI04-F1
#
_cell.length_a   1.000
_cell.length_b   1.000
_cell.length_c   1.000
_cell.angle_alpha   90.00
_cell.angle_beta   90.00
_cell.angle_gamma   90.00
#
_symmetry.space_group_name_H-M   'P 1'
#
loop_
_entity.id
_entity.type
_entity.pdbx_description
1 polymer ?
#
loop_
_entity_poly.entity_id
_entity_poly.type
_entity_poly.pdbx_seq_one_letter_code
_entity_poly.pdbx_strand_id
1 'polypeptide(L)'
;MVIVDEKLVDDLSLRDREYQIDDFVTYLERHHHGEEPGISMECLDAYADALGYDRDRTHALLEERLTDSTTWTPGNNLYRVGENVSIYPPSWHEKLSDTIDIAEYVRIMLEEKIAATGRLPPARRGVPQPDILTAIEIFADLDREMGEDLLKKQRQEGSIVVFASQNPEDLVRLPKTEE
;
A
#
# COMPACT_ATOMS: atom_id res chain seq x y z
N MET A 1 16.85 -13.85 12.99
CA MET A 1 16.71 -12.92 14.14
C MET A 1 16.40 -11.56 13.56
N VAL A 2 15.11 -11.31 13.38
CA VAL A 2 14.60 -10.00 12.99
C VAL A 2 14.87 -9.01 14.13
N ILE A 3 15.48 -7.88 13.79
CA ILE A 3 15.64 -6.76 14.71
C ILE A 3 14.37 -5.91 14.62
N VAL A 4 13.65 -5.85 15.73
CA VAL A 4 12.45 -5.04 15.87
C VAL A 4 12.86 -3.59 16.13
N ASP A 5 12.27 -2.65 15.40
CA ASP A 5 12.46 -1.22 15.66
C ASP A 5 11.58 -0.80 16.84
N GLU A 6 12.20 -0.46 17.97
CA GLU A 6 11.50 -0.05 19.19
C GLU A 6 10.64 1.19 18.98
N LYS A 7 11.04 2.13 18.11
CA LYS A 7 10.22 3.31 17.80
C LYS A 7 8.96 2.92 17.05
N LEU A 8 9.08 1.93 16.15
CA LEU A 8 7.94 1.43 15.39
C LEU A 8 6.94 0.70 16.29
N VAL A 9 7.44 -0.04 17.28
CA VAL A 9 6.62 -0.69 18.31
C VAL A 9 5.90 0.35 19.17
N ASP A 10 6.58 1.41 19.60
CA ASP A 10 5.96 2.49 20.36
C ASP A 10 4.86 3.19 19.54
N ASP A 11 5.13 3.50 18.26
CA ASP A 11 4.16 4.14 17.38
C ASP A 11 2.93 3.25 17.11
N LEU A 12 3.13 1.94 16.91
CA LEU A 12 2.03 0.97 16.76
C LEU A 12 1.20 0.87 18.04
N SER A 13 1.85 0.80 19.20
CA SER A 13 1.18 0.73 20.50
C SER A 13 0.31 1.95 20.78
N LEU A 14 0.71 3.14 20.33
CA LEU A 14 -0.06 4.38 20.47
C LEU A 14 -1.27 4.46 19.53
N ARG A 15 -1.21 3.75 18.39
CA ARG A 15 -2.28 3.71 17.38
C ARG A 15 -3.34 2.63 17.68
N ASP A 16 -2.98 1.58 18.41
CA ASP A 16 -3.80 0.39 18.58
C ASP A 16 -4.97 0.61 19.56
N ARG A 17 -6.09 1.14 19.05
CA ARG A 17 -7.38 1.08 19.76
C ARG A 17 -8.17 -0.18 19.42
N GLU A 18 -8.00 -0.72 18.22
CA GLU A 18 -8.60 -1.96 17.73
C GLU A 18 -7.63 -2.65 16.76
N TYR A 19 -7.09 -3.81 17.14
CA TYR A 19 -6.15 -4.56 16.31
C TYR A 19 -6.77 -5.02 14.98
N GLN A 20 -6.26 -4.51 13.87
CA GLN A 20 -6.61 -4.91 12.50
C GLN A 20 -5.36 -5.43 11.77
N ILE A 21 -5.45 -6.65 11.21
CA ILE A 21 -4.30 -7.31 10.58
C ILE A 21 -3.83 -6.58 9.32
N ASP A 22 -4.74 -5.98 8.57
CA ASP A 22 -4.43 -5.21 7.37
C ASP A 22 -3.71 -3.90 7.71
N ASP A 23 -4.13 -3.20 8.76
CA ASP A 23 -3.42 -2.00 9.23
C ASP A 23 -2.03 -2.35 9.78
N PHE A 24 -1.92 -3.48 10.50
CA PHE A 24 -0.64 -3.95 11.03
C PHE A 24 0.36 -4.28 9.91
N VAL A 25 -0.06 -5.08 8.91
CA VAL A 25 0.79 -5.40 7.76
C VAL A 25 1.10 -4.15 6.93
N THR A 26 0.11 -3.28 6.69
CA THR A 26 0.31 -2.01 5.98
C THR A 26 1.39 -1.17 6.67
N TYR A 27 1.31 -1.05 8.00
CA TYR A 27 2.26 -0.23 8.74
C TYR A 27 3.67 -0.82 8.73
N LEU A 28 3.80 -2.15 8.86
CA LEU A 28 5.09 -2.81 8.76
C LEU A 28 5.69 -2.69 7.36
N GLU A 29 4.91 -2.93 6.30
CA GLU A 29 5.42 -2.85 4.92
C GLU A 29 5.88 -1.44 4.54
N ARG A 30 5.27 -0.40 5.11
CA ARG A 30 5.64 1.01 4.89
C ARG A 30 6.90 1.47 5.62
N HIS A 31 7.33 0.74 6.64
CA HIS A 31 8.37 1.21 7.56
C HIS A 31 9.51 0.20 7.76
N HIS A 32 9.30 -1.06 7.37
CA HIS A 32 10.28 -2.13 7.48
C HIS A 32 10.62 -2.66 6.08
N HIS A 33 11.51 -1.94 5.40
CA HIS A 33 11.95 -2.29 4.05
C HIS A 33 12.97 -3.42 4.09
N GLY A 34 12.62 -4.55 3.48
CA GLY A 34 13.51 -5.69 3.25
C GLY A 34 14.13 -5.69 1.85
N GLU A 35 15.04 -6.63 1.57
CA GLU A 35 15.59 -6.84 0.22
C GLU A 35 14.56 -7.48 -0.73
N GLU A 36 13.56 -8.17 -0.19
CA GLU A 36 12.50 -8.85 -0.94
C GLU A 36 11.15 -8.15 -0.75
N PRO A 37 10.27 -8.13 -1.76
CA PRO A 37 8.93 -7.55 -1.65
C PRO A 37 8.10 -8.14 -0.50
N GLY A 38 7.36 -7.27 0.20
CA GLY A 38 6.49 -7.64 1.32
C GLY A 38 7.24 -7.91 2.63
N ILE A 39 6.49 -8.37 3.63
CA ILE A 39 6.98 -8.66 4.99
C ILE A 39 7.02 -10.17 5.23
N SER A 40 8.13 -10.66 5.77
CA SER A 40 8.27 -12.06 6.14
C SER A 40 7.45 -12.44 7.37
N MET A 41 7.04 -13.71 7.45
CA MET A 41 6.33 -14.23 8.62
C MET A 41 7.15 -14.11 9.92
N GLU A 42 8.47 -14.29 9.85
CA GLU A 42 9.35 -14.10 11.02
C GLU A 42 9.30 -12.65 11.52
N CYS A 43 9.19 -11.67 10.60
CA CYS A 43 9.07 -10.27 10.97
C CYS A 43 7.72 -9.96 11.61
N LEU A 44 6.62 -10.46 11.04
CA LEU A 44 5.29 -10.32 11.64
C LEU A 44 5.24 -10.88 13.06
N ASP A 45 5.81 -12.08 13.28
CA ASP A 45 5.88 -12.71 14.60
C ASP A 45 6.67 -11.89 15.60
N ALA A 46 7.82 -11.35 15.18
CA ALA A 46 8.68 -10.55 16.04
C ALA A 46 7.99 -9.26 16.50
N TYR A 47 7.27 -8.57 15.62
CA TYR A 47 6.50 -7.38 15.99
C TYR A 47 5.26 -7.72 16.81
N ALA A 48 4.56 -8.82 16.49
CA ALA A 48 3.43 -9.28 17.28
C ALA A 48 3.84 -9.57 18.73
N ASP A 49 4.98 -10.24 18.94
CA ASP A 49 5.53 -10.46 20.28
C ASP A 49 5.85 -9.17 21.01
N ALA A 50 6.52 -8.23 20.34
CA ALA A 50 6.95 -6.99 20.94
C ALA A 50 5.75 -6.14 21.40
N LEU A 51 4.63 -6.22 20.66
CA LEU A 51 3.37 -5.56 20.99
C LEU A 51 2.50 -6.35 21.97
N GLY A 52 2.90 -7.58 22.32
CA GLY A 52 2.13 -8.47 23.19
C GLY A 52 0.86 -9.03 22.54
N TYR A 53 0.81 -9.06 21.21
CA TYR A 53 -0.28 -9.69 20.47
C TYR A 53 -0.17 -11.22 20.52
N ASP A 54 -1.33 -11.87 20.45
CA ASP A 54 -1.40 -13.33 20.35
C ASP A 54 -1.00 -13.76 18.93
N ARG A 55 0.05 -14.58 18.82
CA ARG A 55 0.57 -15.06 17.53
C ARG A 55 -0.42 -15.95 16.79
N ASP A 56 -1.05 -16.88 17.50
CA ASP A 56 -2.01 -17.81 16.89
C ASP A 56 -3.21 -17.04 16.32
N ARG A 57 -3.67 -16.01 17.05
CA ARG A 57 -4.71 -15.09 16.57
C ARG A 57 -4.23 -14.29 15.37
N THR A 58 -2.99 -13.79 15.38
CA THR A 58 -2.41 -13.04 14.28
C THR A 58 -2.34 -13.88 13.01
N HIS A 59 -1.86 -15.13 13.12
CA HIS A 59 -1.81 -16.07 12.00
C HIS A 59 -3.21 -16.40 11.49
N ALA A 60 -4.18 -16.65 12.36
CA ALA A 60 -5.55 -16.92 11.94
C ALA A 60 -6.19 -15.76 11.17
N LEU A 61 -5.97 -14.51 11.61
CA LEU A 61 -6.44 -13.31 10.90
C LEU A 61 -5.72 -13.11 9.57
N LEU A 62 -4.42 -13.43 9.53
CA LEU A 62 -3.63 -13.37 8.30
C LEU A 62 -4.17 -14.37 7.28
N GLU A 63 -4.37 -15.64 7.67
CA GLU A 63 -4.90 -16.70 6.81
C GLU A 63 -6.29 -16.37 6.26
N GLU A 64 -7.14 -15.69 7.03
CA GLU A 64 -8.48 -15.26 6.57
C GLU A 64 -8.40 -14.26 5.41
N ARG A 65 -7.36 -13.41 5.39
CA ARG A 65 -7.20 -12.34 4.38
C ARG A 65 -6.21 -12.68 3.28
N LEU A 66 -5.37 -13.69 3.49
CA LEU A 66 -4.32 -14.06 2.56
C LEU A 66 -4.91 -14.68 1.29
N THR A 67 -4.45 -14.21 0.13
CA THR A 67 -4.83 -14.71 -1.18
C THR A 67 -3.60 -15.06 -2.01
N ASP A 68 -3.76 -16.10 -2.84
CA ASP A 68 -2.81 -16.52 -3.87
C ASP A 68 -3.00 -15.79 -5.20
N SER A 69 -3.87 -14.78 -5.24
CA SER A 69 -4.06 -13.99 -6.45
C SER A 69 -2.78 -13.22 -6.79
N THR A 70 -2.37 -13.26 -8.05
CA THR A 70 -1.21 -12.49 -8.52
C THR A 70 -1.56 -11.07 -8.95
N THR A 71 -2.85 -10.72 -8.96
CA THR A 71 -3.41 -9.44 -9.42
C THR A 71 -4.34 -8.85 -8.37
N TRP A 72 -4.60 -7.54 -8.46
CA TRP A 72 -5.47 -6.89 -7.50
C TRP A 72 -6.89 -7.46 -7.52
N THR A 73 -7.42 -7.72 -6.33
CA THR A 73 -8.80 -8.18 -6.11
C THR A 73 -9.52 -7.24 -5.15
N PRO A 74 -10.84 -7.02 -5.31
CA PRO A 74 -11.59 -6.16 -4.40
C PRO A 74 -11.65 -6.73 -2.99
N GLY A 75 -11.57 -5.85 -2.00
CA GLY A 75 -11.57 -6.20 -0.57
C GLY A 75 -10.25 -5.83 0.11
N ASN A 76 -10.17 -6.10 1.42
CA ASN A 76 -8.94 -5.94 2.19
C ASN A 76 -8.24 -7.30 2.24
N ASN A 77 -7.72 -7.71 1.08
CA ASN A 77 -6.97 -8.94 0.92
C ASN A 77 -5.48 -8.66 1.07
N LEU A 78 -4.75 -9.61 1.63
CA LEU A 78 -3.30 -9.64 1.69
C LEU A 78 -2.80 -10.64 0.65
N TYR A 79 -1.66 -10.37 0.05
CA TYR A 79 -1.14 -11.13 -1.08
C TYR A 79 0.13 -11.86 -0.69
N ARG A 80 0.23 -13.11 -1.14
CA ARG A 80 1.48 -13.86 -1.06
C ARG A 80 2.43 -13.38 -2.16
N VAL A 81 3.62 -12.91 -1.77
CA VAL A 81 4.68 -12.47 -2.68
C VAL A 81 5.95 -13.24 -2.33
N GLY A 82 6.22 -14.32 -3.07
CA GLY A 82 7.24 -15.29 -2.66
C GLY A 82 6.85 -15.97 -1.34
N GLU A 83 7.74 -15.92 -0.34
CA GLU A 83 7.48 -16.39 1.02
C GLU A 83 6.94 -15.28 1.94
N ASN A 84 6.81 -14.05 1.42
CA ASN A 84 6.38 -12.88 2.18
C ASN A 84 4.89 -12.57 1.94
N VAL A 85 4.37 -11.67 2.77
CA VAL A 85 3.00 -11.14 2.68
C VAL A 85 3.05 -9.64 2.44
N SER A 86 2.20 -9.17 1.53
CA SER A 86 2.13 -7.76 1.13
C SER A 86 0.68 -7.31 1.01
N ILE A 87 0.44 -6.02 1.20
CA ILE A 87 -0.88 -5.39 0.97
C ILE A 87 -1.18 -5.20 -0.52
N TYR A 88 -0.17 -5.33 -1.38
CA TYR A 88 -0.28 -5.24 -2.83
C TYR A 88 0.07 -6.57 -3.52
N PRO A 89 -0.57 -6.86 -4.68
CA PRO A 89 -0.34 -8.10 -5.40
C PRO A 89 1.07 -8.16 -6.03
N PRO A 90 1.58 -9.38 -6.33
CA PRO A 90 2.84 -9.57 -7.06
C PRO A 90 2.94 -8.75 -8.35
N SER A 91 1.84 -8.65 -9.12
CA SER A 91 1.83 -7.88 -10.38
C SER A 91 2.15 -6.40 -10.19
N TRP A 92 1.87 -5.82 -9.02
CA TRP A 92 2.19 -4.42 -8.75
C TRP A 92 3.66 -4.28 -8.37
N HIS A 93 4.19 -5.18 -7.53
CA HIS A 93 5.62 -5.22 -7.22
C HIS A 93 6.48 -5.34 -8.49
N GLU A 94 6.08 -6.19 -9.45
CA GLU A 94 6.81 -6.33 -10.72
C GLU A 94 6.75 -5.08 -11.61
N LYS A 95 5.66 -4.32 -11.59
CA LYS A 95 5.46 -3.18 -12.50
C LYS A 95 5.86 -1.83 -11.90
N LEU A 96 5.84 -1.70 -10.57
CA LEU A 96 6.00 -0.42 -9.87
C LEU A 96 7.33 -0.28 -9.12
N SER A 97 8.05 -1.38 -8.86
CA SER A 97 9.35 -1.35 -8.14
C SER A 97 10.42 -0.49 -8.83
N ASP A 98 10.40 -0.41 -10.16
CA ASP A 98 11.41 0.33 -10.93
C ASP A 98 10.98 1.77 -11.31
N THR A 99 9.88 2.27 -10.73
CA THR A 99 9.35 3.59 -11.09
C THR A 99 8.93 4.42 -9.89
N ILE A 100 9.09 5.73 -10.02
CA ILE A 100 8.56 6.74 -9.09
C ILE A 100 7.55 7.65 -9.80
N ASP A 101 7.12 7.27 -11.01
CA ASP A 101 6.18 8.04 -11.79
C ASP A 101 4.74 7.86 -11.29
N ILE A 102 4.21 8.86 -10.59
CA ILE A 102 2.85 8.82 -10.02
C ILE A 102 1.78 8.58 -11.09
N ALA A 103 1.96 9.10 -12.31
CA ALA A 103 1.03 8.82 -13.39
C ALA A 103 0.98 7.31 -13.70
N GLU A 104 2.12 6.64 -13.68
CA GLU A 104 2.22 5.19 -13.87
C GLU A 104 1.55 4.39 -12.75
N TYR A 105 1.73 4.83 -11.50
CA TYR A 105 1.04 4.23 -10.34
C TYR A 105 -0.49 4.34 -10.53
N VAL A 106 -0.99 5.54 -10.81
CA VAL A 106 -2.42 5.77 -11.04
C VAL A 106 -2.93 4.91 -12.19
N ARG A 107 -2.17 4.81 -13.29
CA ARG A 107 -2.54 4.02 -14.46
C ARG A 107 -2.70 2.53 -14.10
N ILE A 108 -1.68 1.93 -13.51
CA ILE A 108 -1.66 0.50 -13.16
C ILE A 108 -2.75 0.16 -12.15
N MET A 109 -2.89 0.97 -11.10
CA MET A 109 -3.92 0.77 -10.08
C MET A 109 -5.33 0.86 -10.66
N LEU A 110 -5.58 1.81 -11.58
CA LEU A 110 -6.89 1.93 -12.22
C LEU A 110 -7.15 0.79 -13.21
N GLU A 111 -6.18 0.41 -14.02
CA GLU A 111 -6.28 -0.69 -14.98
C GLU A 111 -6.66 -2.00 -14.29
N GLU A 112 -5.98 -2.36 -13.20
CA GLU A 112 -6.29 -3.60 -12.47
C GLU A 112 -7.62 -3.50 -11.69
N LYS A 113 -7.94 -2.34 -11.09
CA LYS A 113 -9.26 -2.14 -10.47
C LYS A 113 -10.38 -2.30 -11.50
N ILE A 114 -10.22 -1.77 -12.72
CA ILE A 114 -11.19 -1.95 -13.82
C ILE A 114 -11.27 -3.41 -14.24
N ALA A 115 -10.13 -4.09 -14.41
CA ALA A 115 -10.11 -5.49 -14.80
C ALA A 115 -10.86 -6.38 -13.80
N ALA A 116 -10.71 -6.10 -12.51
CA ALA A 116 -11.35 -6.88 -11.45
C ALA A 116 -12.85 -6.56 -11.27
N THR A 117 -13.29 -5.30 -11.43
CA THR A 117 -14.70 -4.90 -11.20
C THR A 117 -15.52 -4.72 -12.47
N GLY A 118 -14.91 -4.82 -13.65
CA GLY A 118 -15.52 -4.62 -14.97
C GLY A 118 -15.82 -3.16 -15.35
N ARG A 119 -15.88 -2.22 -14.39
CA ARG A 119 -16.05 -0.78 -14.63
C ARG A 119 -15.69 0.06 -13.41
N LEU A 120 -15.11 1.25 -13.64
CA LEU A 120 -15.03 2.32 -12.64
C LEU A 120 -16.14 3.36 -12.84
N PRO A 121 -16.93 3.70 -11.80
CA PRO A 121 -17.83 4.83 -11.84
C PRO A 121 -17.10 6.14 -12.18
N PRO A 122 -17.70 7.12 -12.88
CA PRO A 122 -17.08 8.41 -13.16
C PRO A 122 -16.55 9.15 -11.91
N ALA A 123 -17.23 8.99 -10.77
CA ALA A 123 -16.82 9.55 -9.48
C ALA A 123 -15.55 8.91 -8.91
N ARG A 124 -15.22 7.67 -9.31
CA ARG A 124 -14.04 6.90 -8.91
C ARG A 124 -12.99 6.82 -10.02
N ARG A 125 -13.02 7.74 -10.99
CA ARG A 125 -11.94 7.86 -11.99
C ARG A 125 -10.70 8.46 -11.33
N GLY A 126 -10.05 7.74 -10.44
CA GLY A 126 -8.89 8.22 -9.71
C GLY A 126 -8.56 7.31 -8.56
N VAL A 127 -7.33 7.43 -8.07
CA VAL A 127 -6.84 6.72 -6.91
C VAL A 127 -6.79 7.70 -5.74
N PRO A 128 -7.27 7.33 -4.53
CA PRO A 128 -7.07 8.16 -3.35
C PRO A 128 -5.59 8.51 -3.17
N GLN A 129 -5.30 9.78 -2.89
CA GLN A 129 -3.93 10.23 -2.62
C GLN A 129 -3.25 9.41 -1.50
N PRO A 130 -3.92 9.05 -0.39
CA PRO A 130 -3.32 8.18 0.62
C PRO A 130 -2.84 6.84 0.05
N ASP A 131 -3.64 6.17 -0.80
CA ASP A 131 -3.26 4.90 -1.44
C ASP A 131 -2.02 5.08 -2.33
N ILE A 132 -1.91 6.20 -3.05
CA ILE A 132 -0.74 6.50 -3.89
C ILE A 132 0.51 6.70 -3.02
N LEU A 133 0.40 7.48 -1.95
CA LEU A 133 1.53 7.74 -1.06
C LEU A 133 1.98 6.45 -0.36
N THR A 134 1.05 5.61 0.10
CA THR A 134 1.36 4.29 0.66
C THR A 134 2.10 3.41 -0.35
N ALA A 135 1.65 3.38 -1.60
CA ALA A 135 2.33 2.61 -2.63
C ALA A 135 3.74 3.15 -2.93
N ILE A 136 3.94 4.47 -2.96
CA ILE A 136 5.26 5.06 -3.17
C ILE A 136 6.21 4.73 -2.01
N GLU A 137 5.73 4.80 -0.77
CA GLU A 137 6.50 4.39 0.41
C GLU A 137 6.94 2.93 0.29
N ILE A 138 6.07 2.04 -0.18
CA ILE A 138 6.37 0.61 -0.29
C ILE A 138 7.27 0.28 -1.50
N PHE A 139 6.92 0.75 -2.70
CA PHE A 139 7.59 0.32 -3.93
C PHE A 139 8.84 1.13 -4.26
N ALA A 140 8.91 2.39 -3.83
CA ALA A 140 10.01 3.29 -4.16
C ALA A 140 10.91 3.65 -2.97
N ASP A 141 10.60 3.14 -1.76
CA ASP A 141 11.33 3.45 -0.53
C ASP A 141 11.47 4.97 -0.29
N LEU A 142 10.40 5.71 -0.63
CA LEU A 142 10.34 7.15 -0.45
C LEU A 142 9.43 7.48 0.71
N ASP A 143 9.92 8.28 1.65
CA ASP A 143 9.08 8.74 2.74
C ASP A 143 7.89 9.59 2.25
N ARG A 144 6.95 9.81 3.15
CA ARG A 144 5.73 10.53 2.84
C ARG A 144 5.97 11.96 2.33
N GLU A 145 6.96 12.66 2.88
CA GLU A 145 7.27 14.03 2.49
C GLU A 145 7.79 14.07 1.04
N MET A 146 8.71 13.16 0.70
CA MET A 146 9.21 12.98 -0.66
C MET A 146 8.09 12.59 -1.63
N GLY A 147 7.18 11.70 -1.23
CA GLY A 147 6.01 11.32 -2.03
C GLY A 147 5.06 12.50 -2.30
N GLU A 148 4.82 13.34 -1.29
CA GLU A 148 4.00 14.56 -1.43
C GLU A 148 4.66 15.59 -2.36
N ASP A 149 5.98 15.75 -2.27
CA ASP A 149 6.74 16.63 -3.17
C ASP A 149 6.72 16.14 -4.61
N LEU A 150 6.84 14.83 -4.85
CA LEU A 150 6.66 14.23 -6.16
C LEU A 150 5.26 14.49 -6.73
N LEU A 151 4.23 14.30 -5.91
CA LEU A 151 2.83 14.54 -6.29
C LEU A 151 2.61 16.01 -6.67
N LYS A 152 3.17 16.93 -5.89
CA LYS A 152 3.11 18.37 -6.20
C LYS A 152 3.85 18.70 -7.50
N LYS A 153 5.03 18.14 -7.72
CA LYS A 153 5.83 18.35 -8.94
C LYS A 153 5.10 17.85 -10.18
N GLN A 154 4.65 16.61 -10.16
CA GLN A 154 3.94 16.00 -11.29
C GLN A 154 2.62 16.70 -11.61
N ARG A 155 1.91 17.19 -10.58
CA ARG A 155 0.74 18.04 -10.78
C ARG A 155 1.07 19.34 -11.50
N GLN A 156 2.20 19.98 -11.17
CA GLN A 156 2.65 21.21 -11.85
C GLN A 156 3.07 20.95 -13.29
N GLU A 157 3.68 19.80 -13.57
CA GLU A 157 4.06 19.34 -14.90
C GLU A 157 2.84 18.92 -15.75
N GLY A 158 1.69 18.68 -15.11
CA GLY A 158 0.45 18.29 -15.77
C GLY A 158 0.35 16.81 -16.10
N SER A 159 1.29 15.97 -15.62
CA SER A 159 1.23 14.51 -15.79
C SER A 159 0.11 13.88 -14.96
N ILE A 160 -0.35 14.56 -13.90
CA ILE A 160 -1.49 14.17 -13.07
C ILE A 160 -2.38 15.37 -12.73
N VAL A 161 -3.63 15.08 -12.38
CA VAL A 161 -4.60 16.05 -11.87
C VAL A 161 -5.08 15.60 -10.51
N VAL A 162 -4.94 16.48 -9.52
CA VAL A 162 -5.48 16.29 -8.17
C VAL A 162 -6.72 17.16 -8.04
N PHE A 163 -7.90 16.54 -7.93
CA PHE A 163 -9.14 17.27 -7.74
C PHE A 163 -9.33 17.56 -6.25
N ALA A 164 -9.00 18.80 -5.86
CA ALA A 164 -9.27 19.31 -4.52
C ALA A 164 -10.78 19.40 -4.29
N SER A 165 -11.35 18.36 -3.70
CA SER A 165 -12.77 18.33 -3.33
C SER A 165 -12.91 18.61 -1.83
N GLN A 166 -12.32 19.70 -1.35
CA GLN A 166 -12.43 20.15 0.05
C GLN A 166 -12.15 19.09 1.13
N ASN A 167 -11.51 17.96 0.81
CA ASN A 167 -11.23 16.86 1.73
C ASN A 167 -9.76 16.42 1.59
N PRO A 168 -9.11 15.98 2.67
CA PRO A 168 -7.74 15.47 2.64
C PRO A 168 -7.59 14.15 1.87
N GLU A 169 -8.68 13.49 1.49
CA GLU A 169 -8.72 12.28 0.66
C GLU A 169 -8.92 12.61 -0.84
N ASP A 170 -8.12 13.52 -1.36
CA ASP A 170 -8.22 13.96 -2.76
C ASP A 170 -7.89 12.82 -3.73
N LEU A 171 -8.63 12.75 -4.85
CA LEU A 171 -8.41 11.75 -5.89
C LEU A 171 -7.34 12.22 -6.87
N VAL A 172 -6.29 11.42 -7.04
CA VAL A 172 -5.27 11.57 -8.08
C VAL A 172 -5.74 10.90 -9.37
N ARG A 173 -5.65 11.63 -10.48
CA ARG A 173 -6.15 11.19 -11.79
C ARG A 173 -5.11 11.43 -12.87
N LEU A 174 -5.18 10.64 -13.93
CA LEU A 174 -4.54 10.98 -15.18
C LEU A 174 -5.25 12.18 -15.83
N PRO A 175 -4.52 13.08 -16.51
CA PRO A 175 -5.13 14.15 -17.29
C PRO A 175 -6.06 13.55 -18.34
N LYS A 176 -7.15 14.26 -18.66
CA LYS A 176 -7.98 13.86 -19.81
C LYS A 176 -7.14 14.05 -21.07
N THR A 177 -6.84 12.96 -21.77
CA THR A 177 -6.39 13.06 -23.15
C THR A 177 -7.51 13.74 -23.93
N GLU A 178 -7.23 14.88 -24.56
CA GLU A 178 -8.14 15.46 -25.54
C GLU A 178 -8.24 14.47 -26.71
N GLU A 179 -9.34 13.70 -26.76
CA GLU A 179 -9.78 12.98 -27.96
C GLU A 179 -10.49 13.93 -28.92
#